data_AF-A0A924DB99-F1
#
_entry.id   AF-A0A924DB99-F1
#
_cell.length_a   1.000
_cell.length_b   1.000
_cell.length_c   1.000
_cell.angle_alpha   90.00
_cell.angle_beta   90.00
_cell.angle_gamma   90.00
#
_symmetry.space_group_name_H-M   'P 1'
#
loop_
_entity.id
_entity.type
_entity.pdbx_description
1 polymer ?
#
loop_
_entity_poly.entity_id
_entity_poly.type
_entity_poly.pdbx_seq_one_letter_code
_entity_poly.pdbx_strand_id
1 'polypeptide(L)'
;MSIRLKEGERIKIVERTPVSADAKSGLYYGFYRNLTGTIFKIYGKDDTAQVAVDVDLDTLPEDVWRRHMAVRDKMLSGLTGEAKRLSQTGGENEFHLRYVVLVGMPDLLRLPKPRVQVAKAA
;
A
#
# COMPACT_ATOMS: atom_id res chain seq x y z
N MET A 1 9.28 -10.06 -20.43
CA MET A 1 9.99 -8.79 -20.12
C MET A 1 9.86 -8.55 -18.63
N SER A 2 10.90 -8.83 -17.84
CA SER A 2 10.87 -8.58 -16.39
C SER A 2 11.14 -7.09 -16.16
N ILE A 3 10.13 -6.36 -15.66
CA ILE A 3 10.27 -4.96 -15.26
C ILE A 3 10.93 -4.99 -13.88
N ARG A 4 12.18 -4.52 -13.76
CA ARG A 4 12.80 -4.32 -12.45
C ARG A 4 12.10 -3.17 -11.72
N LEU A 5 11.25 -3.52 -10.76
CA LEU A 5 10.66 -2.60 -9.80
C LEU A 5 11.63 -2.36 -8.63
N LYS A 6 11.48 -1.24 -7.93
CA LYS A 6 12.28 -0.88 -6.75
C LYS A 6 11.42 -0.22 -5.68
N GLU A 7 11.95 -0.17 -4.46
CA GLU A 7 11.31 0.51 -3.34
C GLU A 7 11.00 1.98 -3.67
N GLY A 8 9.85 2.46 -3.21
CA GLY A 8 9.32 3.79 -3.49
C GLY A 8 8.59 3.93 -4.84
N GLU A 9 8.52 2.89 -5.67
CA GLU A 9 7.75 2.98 -6.92
C GLU A 9 6.25 2.80 -6.71
N ARG A 10 5.48 3.56 -7.49
CA ARG A 10 4.03 3.47 -7.59
C ARG A 10 3.64 2.27 -8.44
N ILE A 11 2.77 1.43 -7.92
CA ILE A 11 2.33 0.21 -8.57
C ILE A 11 0.82 0.03 -8.49
N LYS A 12 0.32 -0.90 -9.29
CA LYS A 12 -1.02 -1.48 -9.22
C LYS A 12 -0.91 -2.99 -9.15
N ILE A 13 -1.68 -3.63 -8.29
CA ILE A 13 -1.78 -5.09 -8.23
C ILE A 13 -2.65 -5.57 -9.40
N VAL A 14 -2.17 -6.55 -10.16
CA VAL A 14 -2.85 -7.09 -11.33
C VAL A 14 -4.23 -7.64 -11.00
N GLU A 15 -5.14 -7.52 -11.96
CA GLU A 15 -6.41 -8.24 -11.95
C GLU A 15 -6.24 -9.56 -12.68
N ARG A 16 -6.29 -10.67 -11.94
CA ARG A 16 -6.31 -12.03 -12.49
C ARG A 16 -7.14 -12.95 -11.62
N THR A 17 -7.56 -14.07 -12.20
CA THR A 17 -8.25 -15.12 -11.45
C THR A 17 -7.25 -15.80 -10.52
N PRO A 18 -7.54 -15.90 -9.20
CA PRO A 18 -6.70 -16.66 -8.28
C PRO A 18 -6.64 -18.13 -8.68
N VAL A 19 -5.46 -18.73 -8.63
CA VAL A 19 -5.23 -20.16 -8.86
C VAL A 19 -4.93 -20.87 -7.54
N SER A 20 -5.00 -22.20 -7.54
CA SER A 20 -4.73 -23.01 -6.33
C SER A 20 -3.33 -22.79 -5.73
N ALA A 21 -2.35 -22.40 -6.55
CA ALA A 21 -1.01 -22.04 -6.10
C ALA A 21 -0.99 -20.74 -5.27
N ASP A 22 -1.91 -19.81 -5.50
CA ASP A 22 -1.97 -18.54 -4.76
C ASP A 22 -2.46 -18.76 -3.32
N ALA A 23 -3.45 -19.65 -3.15
CA ALA A 23 -3.91 -20.02 -1.81
C ALA A 23 -2.82 -20.71 -0.99
N LYS A 24 -1.89 -21.41 -1.65
CA LYS A 24 -0.72 -22.04 -0.99
C LYS A 24 0.38 -21.02 -0.68
N SER A 25 0.63 -20.05 -1.56
CA SER A 25 1.67 -19.05 -1.37
C SER A 25 1.26 -17.94 -0.40
N GLY A 26 -0.03 -17.61 -0.36
CA GLY A 26 -0.56 -16.46 0.38
C GLY A 26 -0.16 -15.10 -0.23
N LEU A 27 0.42 -15.08 -1.43
CA LEU A 27 0.95 -13.88 -2.10
C LEU A 27 -0.05 -13.23 -3.06
N TYR A 28 -1.20 -13.85 -3.29
CA TYR A 28 -2.26 -13.23 -4.08
C TYR A 28 -3.62 -13.68 -3.55
N TYR A 29 -4.50 -12.72 -3.32
CA TYR A 29 -5.91 -12.97 -3.09
C TYR A 29 -6.71 -12.12 -4.07
N GLY A 30 -7.85 -12.64 -4.54
CA GLY A 30 -8.66 -11.92 -5.53
C GLY A 30 -9.13 -10.54 -5.06
N PHE A 31 -9.22 -10.29 -3.75
CA PHE A 31 -9.56 -8.97 -3.19
C PHE A 31 -8.40 -7.97 -3.19
N TYR A 32 -7.18 -8.38 -3.57
CA TYR A 32 -6.06 -7.47 -3.82
C TYR A 32 -6.09 -6.84 -5.22
N ARG A 33 -6.91 -7.39 -6.13
CA ARG A 33 -6.98 -6.89 -7.50
C ARG A 33 -7.25 -5.39 -7.53
N ASN A 34 -6.60 -4.69 -8.45
CA ASN A 34 -6.78 -3.26 -8.69
C ASN A 34 -6.39 -2.31 -7.54
N LEU A 35 -5.95 -2.82 -6.38
CA LEU A 35 -5.36 -1.98 -5.35
C LEU A 35 -4.10 -1.29 -5.89
N THR A 36 -3.95 -0.01 -5.57
CA THR A 36 -2.73 0.73 -5.88
C THR A 36 -1.96 1.01 -4.61
N GLY A 37 -0.66 1.28 -4.77
CA GLY A 37 0.19 1.52 -3.63
C GLY A 37 1.61 1.83 -4.03
N THR A 38 2.44 1.92 -3.01
CA THR A 38 3.88 2.15 -3.17
C THR A 38 4.64 0.95 -2.65
N ILE A 39 5.70 0.55 -3.35
CA ILE A 39 6.58 -0.51 -2.86
C ILE A 39 7.27 -0.03 -1.59
N PHE A 40 6.89 -0.61 -0.45
CA PHE A 40 7.50 -0.33 0.85
C PHE A 40 8.79 -1.12 1.05
N LYS A 41 8.79 -2.41 0.69
CA LYS A 41 9.96 -3.27 0.84
C LYS A 41 9.95 -4.42 -0.17
N ILE A 42 11.13 -4.82 -0.64
CA ILE A 42 11.31 -6.02 -1.48
C ILE A 42 12.11 -7.07 -0.70
N TYR A 43 11.63 -8.31 -0.72
CA TYR A 43 12.27 -9.47 -0.12
C TYR A 43 12.66 -10.47 -1.23
N GLY A 44 13.94 -10.83 -1.28
CA GLY A 44 14.47 -11.73 -2.31
C GLY A 44 14.98 -10.98 -3.54
N LYS A 45 15.10 -11.70 -4.66
CA LYS A 45 15.63 -11.17 -5.93
C LYS A 45 14.77 -11.66 -7.10
N ASP A 46 14.78 -10.89 -8.18
CA ASP A 46 14.17 -11.25 -9.46
C ASP A 46 12.67 -11.59 -9.34
N ASP A 47 12.16 -12.46 -10.22
CA ASP A 47 10.72 -12.72 -10.38
C ASP A 47 10.11 -13.55 -9.23
N THR A 48 10.93 -14.08 -8.31
CA THR A 48 10.46 -14.79 -7.11
C THR A 48 10.39 -13.88 -5.88
N ALA A 49 10.77 -12.61 -6.03
CA ALA A 49 10.74 -11.66 -4.94
C ALA A 49 9.31 -11.43 -4.43
N GLN A 50 9.18 -11.29 -3.12
CA GLN A 50 7.96 -10.87 -2.45
C GLN A 50 8.05 -9.38 -2.16
N VAL A 51 6.93 -8.69 -2.34
CA VAL A 51 6.89 -7.24 -2.31
C VAL A 51 5.85 -6.79 -1.29
N ALA A 52 6.30 -6.08 -0.27
CA ALA A 52 5.40 -5.39 0.66
C ALA A 52 4.97 -4.08 0.01
N VAL A 53 3.66 -3.95 -0.22
CA VAL A 53 3.02 -2.78 -0.83
C VAL A 53 2.28 -2.04 0.27
N ASP A 54 2.63 -0.77 0.47
CA ASP A 54 1.81 0.16 1.25
C ASP A 54 0.67 0.64 0.35
N VAL A 55 -0.55 0.19 0.65
CA VAL A 55 -1.74 0.36 -0.18
C VAL A 55 -2.35 1.74 0.05
N ASP A 56 -2.75 2.40 -1.04
CA ASP A 56 -3.51 3.64 -0.94
C ASP A 56 -4.91 3.34 -0.43
N LEU A 57 -5.26 3.97 0.69
CA LEU A 57 -6.49 3.65 1.42
C LEU A 57 -7.76 3.93 0.62
N ASP A 58 -7.72 4.87 -0.33
CA ASP A 58 -8.81 5.21 -1.24
C ASP A 58 -9.11 4.13 -2.29
N THR A 59 -8.19 3.17 -2.47
CA THR A 59 -8.42 2.00 -3.34
C THR A 59 -8.98 0.79 -2.61
N LEU A 60 -9.03 0.83 -1.28
CA LEU A 60 -9.58 -0.27 -0.50
C LEU A 60 -11.09 -0.40 -0.70
N PRO A 61 -11.64 -1.63 -0.68
CA PRO A 61 -13.08 -1.84 -0.52
C PRO A 61 -13.60 -1.11 0.72
N GLU A 62 -14.80 -0.55 0.63
CA GLU A 62 -15.36 0.33 1.67
C GLU A 62 -15.43 -0.33 3.06
N ASP A 63 -15.73 -1.63 3.12
CA ASP A 63 -15.79 -2.39 4.37
C ASP A 63 -14.39 -2.60 4.99
N VAL A 64 -13.37 -2.79 4.16
CA VAL A 64 -11.97 -2.92 4.58
C VAL A 64 -11.46 -1.56 5.06
N TRP A 65 -11.74 -0.50 4.30
CA TRP A 65 -11.40 0.87 4.66
C TRP A 65 -12.02 1.27 6.01
N ARG A 66 -13.32 1.01 6.20
CA ARG A 66 -14.02 1.31 7.48
C ARG A 66 -13.37 0.59 8.66
N ARG A 67 -13.03 -0.69 8.51
CA ARG A 67 -12.34 -1.45 9.56
C ARG A 67 -10.95 -0.89 9.85
N HIS A 68 -10.21 -0.51 8.81
CA HIS A 68 -8.89 0.11 8.95
C HIS A 68 -8.97 1.44 9.72
N MET A 69 -9.91 2.31 9.36
CA MET A 69 -10.15 3.58 10.06
C MET A 69 -10.55 3.36 11.53
N ALA A 70 -11.45 2.41 11.81
CA ALA A 70 -11.84 2.11 13.18
C ALA A 70 -10.65 1.65 14.06
N VAL A 71 -9.71 0.87 13.50
CA VAL A 71 -8.49 0.47 14.20
C VAL A 71 -7.55 1.66 14.40
N ARG A 72 -7.36 2.49 13.37
CA ARG A 72 -6.56 3.73 13.46
C ARG A 72 -7.08 4.63 14.58
N ASP A 73 -8.39 4.88 14.61
CA ASP A 73 -9.01 5.77 15.58
C ASP A 73 -8.96 5.19 17.00
N LYS A 74 -9.13 3.88 17.14
CA LYS A 74 -8.93 3.18 18.42
C LYS A 74 -7.49 3.36 18.93
N MET A 75 -6.47 3.19 18.08
CA MET A 75 -5.07 3.39 18.46
C MET A 75 -4.79 4.83 18.87
N LEU A 76 -5.27 5.81 18.10
CA LEU A 76 -5.17 7.23 18.42
C LEU A 76 -5.86 7.59 19.75
N SER A 77 -7.03 7.00 20.02
CA SER A 77 -7.76 7.24 21.27
C SER A 77 -7.01 6.78 22.51
N GLY A 78 -6.11 5.79 22.37
CA GLY A 78 -5.25 5.29 23.42
C GLY A 78 -4.04 6.17 23.74
N LEU A 79 -3.73 7.15 22.89
CA LEU A 79 -2.65 8.11 23.16
C LEU A 79 -3.08 9.13 24.21
N THR A 80 -2.13 9.59 25.02
CA THR A 80 -2.34 10.60 26.05
C THR A 80 -1.28 11.69 26.00
N GLY A 81 -1.52 12.81 26.70
CA GLY A 81 -0.55 13.89 26.89
C GLY A 81 0.03 14.46 25.59
N GLU A 82 1.36 14.54 25.54
CA GLU A 82 2.11 15.07 24.40
C GLU A 82 2.01 14.18 23.16
N ALA A 83 2.10 12.85 23.33
CA ALA A 83 1.98 11.91 22.22
C ALA A 83 0.64 12.10 21.47
N LYS A 84 -0.46 12.31 22.20
CA LYS A 84 -1.76 12.60 21.57
C LYS A 84 -1.74 13.90 20.76
N ARG A 85 -1.11 14.97 21.29
CA ARG A 85 -1.04 16.28 20.61
C ARG A 85 -0.22 16.20 19.33
N LEU A 86 0.95 15.55 19.39
CA LEU A 86 1.87 15.44 18.26
C LEU A 86 1.33 14.54 17.14
N SER A 87 0.49 13.56 17.48
CA SER A 87 -0.06 12.58 16.54
C SER A 87 -1.36 12.98 15.84
N GLN A 88 -1.89 14.17 16.12
CA GLN A 88 -3.04 14.71 15.38
C GLN A 88 -2.68 15.02 13.92
N THR A 89 -3.70 15.12 13.08
CA THR A 89 -3.51 15.54 11.68
C THR A 89 -2.90 16.93 11.61
N GLY A 90 -1.80 17.07 10.86
CA GLY A 90 -0.98 18.29 10.81
C GLY A 90 -0.03 18.49 12.01
N GLY A 91 0.01 17.55 12.95
CA GLY A 91 1.00 17.54 14.05
C GLY A 91 2.39 17.11 13.57
N GLU A 92 3.41 17.41 14.38
CA GLU A 92 4.82 17.09 14.07
C GLU A 92 5.05 15.61 13.81
N ASN A 93 4.28 14.74 14.48
CA ASN A 93 4.37 13.29 14.36
C ASN A 93 3.00 12.69 14.02
N GLU A 94 2.33 13.25 13.00
CA GLU A 94 1.02 12.78 12.54
C GLU A 94 0.99 11.25 12.42
N PHE A 95 -0.03 10.65 13.02
CA PHE A 95 -0.16 9.20 13.04
C PHE A 95 -0.74 8.67 11.73
N HIS A 96 0.05 7.83 11.06
CA HIS A 96 -0.36 7.11 9.86
C HIS A 96 -0.34 5.60 10.09
N LEU A 97 -1.53 4.99 10.15
CA LEU A 97 -1.65 3.54 10.12
C LEU A 97 -1.62 3.06 8.67
N ARG A 98 -0.52 2.39 8.30
CA ARG A 98 -0.33 1.83 6.95
C ARG A 98 -1.13 0.54 6.75
N TYR A 99 -1.64 0.34 5.54
CA TYR A 99 -2.26 -0.92 5.13
C TYR A 99 -1.29 -1.64 4.20
N VAL A 100 -0.49 -2.56 4.76
CA VAL A 100 0.57 -3.23 4.00
C VAL A 100 0.14 -4.64 3.62
N VAL A 101 0.19 -4.95 2.33
CA VAL A 101 -0.03 -6.31 1.80
C VAL A 101 1.26 -6.88 1.23
N LEU A 102 1.41 -8.20 1.30
CA LEU A 102 2.55 -8.90 0.72
C LEU A 102 2.09 -9.61 -0.56
N VAL A 103 2.75 -9.31 -1.68
CA VAL A 103 2.42 -9.88 -3.00
C VAL A 103 3.65 -10.36 -3.76
N GLY A 104 3.45 -11.18 -4.79
CA GLY A 104 4.54 -11.58 -5.69
C GLY A 104 4.94 -10.46 -6.65
N MET A 105 6.25 -10.34 -6.95
CA MET A 105 6.77 -9.42 -7.97
C MET A 105 6.04 -9.52 -9.33
N PRO A 106 5.67 -10.72 -9.84
CA PRO A 106 4.97 -10.84 -11.12
C PRO A 106 3.55 -10.24 -11.13
N ASP A 107 2.97 -9.99 -9.96
CA ASP A 107 1.60 -9.48 -9.81
C ASP A 107 1.54 -7.95 -9.74
N LEU A 108 2.63 -7.26 -10.10
CA LEU A 108 2.75 -5.81 -10.02
C LEU A 108 2.89 -5.16 -11.39
N LEU A 109 2.09 -4.12 -11.61
CA LEU A 109 2.21 -3.23 -12.75
C LEU A 109 2.77 -1.87 -12.28
N ARG A 110 3.80 -1.37 -12.95
CA ARG A 110 4.30 -0.01 -12.70
C ARG A 110 3.25 1.02 -13.12
N LEU A 111 2.88 1.91 -12.20
CA LEU A 111 2.10 3.09 -12.54
C LEU A 111 3.05 4.23 -12.96
N PRO A 112 2.66 5.06 -13.95
CA PRO A 112 3.42 6.25 -14.28
C PRO A 112 3.53 7.15 -13.05
N LYS A 113 4.70 7.75 -12.84
CA LYS A 113 4.85 8.78 -11.81
C LYS A 113 3.85 9.91 -12.11
N PRO A 114 3.16 10.47 -11.11
CA PRO A 114 2.35 11.65 -11.33
C PRO A 114 3.25 12.71 -11.96
N ARG A 115 2.88 13.18 -13.15
CA ARG A 115 3.54 14.32 -13.80
C ARG A 115 3.24 15.52 -12.90
N VAL A 116 4.24 15.98 -12.13
CA VAL A 116 4.14 17.26 -11.44
C VAL A 116 3.99 18.30 -12.55
N GLN A 117 2.76 18.79 -12.75
CA GLN A 117 2.54 19.97 -13.57
C GLN A 117 3.12 21.13 -12.79
N VAL A 118 4.33 21.56 -13.16
CA VAL A 118 4.86 22.83 -12.70
C VAL A 118 3.91 23.88 -13.23
N ALA A 119 3.07 24.43 -12.34
CA ALA A 119 2.24 25.56 -12.67
C ALA A 119 3.18 26.67 -13.18
N LYS A 120 3.06 27.00 -14.46
CA LYS A 120 3.76 28.13 -15.05
C LYS A 120 3.15 29.36 -14.40
N ALA A 121 3.91 30.03 -13.53
CA ALA A 121 3.53 31.35 -13.03
C ALA A 121 3.32 32.26 -14.25
N ALA A 122 2.12 32.82 -14.36
CA ALA A 122 1.76 33.85 -15.32
C ALA A 122 2.18 35.22 -14.79
#